data_AF-A0ABD4KWN6-F1
#
_entry.id   AF-A0ABD4KWN6-F1
#
_cell.length_a   1.000
_cell.length_b   1.000
_cell.length_c   1.000
_cell.angle_alpha   90.00
_cell.angle_beta   90.00
_cell.angle_gamma   90.00
#
_symmetry.space_group_name_H-M   'P 1'
#
loop_
_entity.id
_entity.type
_entity.pdbx_description
1 polymer ?
#
loop_
_entity_poly.entity_id
_entity_poly.type
_entity_poly.pdbx_seq_one_letter_code
_entity_poly.pdbx_strand_id
1 'polypeptide(L)'
;NGDYTFLLHIIKSLKSTGKGAVILPHGVLFRGNAEARIRENLIKQGYIKGIIGLPANLFYGTGIPACIIVIDKEHAQARKGIFMVDAS
;
A
#
# COMPACT_ATOMS: atom_id res chain seq x y z
N ASN A 1 -9.31 11.78 -0.04
CA ASN A 1 -7.84 11.86 -0.05
C ASN A 1 -7.36 11.18 -1.32
N GLY A 2 -6.51 11.84 -2.12
CA GLY A 2 -6.00 11.31 -3.39
C GLY A 2 -5.21 10.02 -3.25
N ASP A 3 -4.46 9.83 -2.16
CA ASP A 3 -3.59 8.67 -1.96
C ASP A 3 -4.37 7.33 -2.07
N TYR A 4 -5.46 7.22 -1.32
CA TYR A 4 -6.31 6.02 -1.36
C TYR A 4 -7.13 5.93 -2.64
N THR A 5 -7.51 7.06 -3.25
CA THR A 5 -8.19 7.05 -4.55
C THR A 5 -7.30 6.40 -5.61
N PHE A 6 -6.03 6.79 -5.71
CA PHE A 6 -5.08 6.21 -6.66
C PHE A 6 -4.76 4.74 -6.33
N LEU A 7 -4.55 4.41 -5.05
CA LEU A 7 -4.33 3.03 -4.63
C LEU A 7 -5.50 2.11 -5.04
N LEU A 8 -6.74 2.53 -4.75
CA LEU A 8 -7.94 1.77 -5.11
C LEU A 8 -8.13 1.67 -6.62
N HIS A 9 -7.84 2.75 -7.36
CA HIS A 9 -7.86 2.74 -8.83
C HIS A 9 -6.89 1.68 -9.39
N ILE A 10 -5.64 1.64 -8.90
CA ILE A 10 -4.64 0.64 -9.31
C ILE A 10 -5.14 -0.78 -9.00
N ILE A 11 -5.59 -1.03 -7.77
CA ILE A 11 -6.09 -2.36 -7.35
C ILE A 11 -7.28 -2.83 -8.21
N LYS A 12 -8.18 -1.90 -8.57
CA LYS A 12 -9.34 -2.18 -9.42
C LYS A 12 -8.92 -2.51 -10.85
N SER A 13 -7.93 -1.81 -11.37
CA SER A 13 -7.41 -1.97 -12.74
C SER A 13 -6.58 -3.25 -12.93
N LEU A 14 -6.00 -3.82 -11.85
CA LEU A 14 -5.27 -5.09 -11.91
C LEU A 14 -6.19 -6.28 -12.20
N LYS A 15 -5.72 -7.23 -13.01
CA LYS A 15 -6.32 -8.57 -13.20
C LYS A 15 -6.43 -9.31 -11.85
N SER A 16 -7.25 -10.36 -11.79
CA SER A 16 -7.37 -11.21 -10.58
C SER A 16 -6.04 -11.87 -10.17
N THR A 17 -5.13 -12.12 -11.11
CA THR A 17 -3.76 -12.61 -10.87
C THR A 17 -2.71 -11.50 -10.90
N GLY A 18 -3.15 -10.25 -11.03
CA GLY A 18 -2.31 -9.08 -11.22
C GLY A 18 -1.51 -8.71 -9.98
N LYS A 19 -0.33 -8.13 -10.23
CA LYS A 19 0.62 -7.65 -9.22
C LYS A 19 0.97 -6.20 -9.52
N GLY A 20 1.33 -5.44 -8.51
CA GLY A 20 1.71 -4.04 -8.68
C GLY A 20 2.49 -3.52 -7.47
N ALA A 21 3.11 -2.37 -7.64
CA ALA A 21 3.76 -1.63 -6.56
C ALA A 21 3.45 -0.14 -6.76
N VAL A 22 3.19 0.57 -5.67
CA VAL A 22 2.89 2.01 -5.71
C VAL A 22 3.61 2.72 -4.56
N ILE A 23 4.24 3.85 -4.88
CA ILE A 23 4.85 4.75 -3.90
C ILE A 23 3.75 5.69 -3.38
N LEU A 24 3.62 5.76 -2.06
CA LEU A 24 2.65 6.62 -1.37
C LEU A 24 3.30 7.28 -0.14
N PRO A 25 2.81 8.44 0.33
CA PRO A 25 3.25 9.02 1.61
C PRO A 25 2.95 8.07 2.79
N HIS A 26 3.80 8.08 3.83
CA HIS A 26 3.60 7.25 5.03
C HIS A 26 2.24 7.41 5.70
N GLY A 27 1.55 8.54 5.49
CA GLY A 27 0.21 8.78 6.02
C GLY A 27 -0.80 7.67 5.69
N VAL A 28 -0.66 6.96 4.56
CA VAL A 28 -1.54 5.83 4.23
C VAL A 28 -1.46 4.69 5.25
N LEU A 29 -0.36 4.58 5.99
CA LEU A 29 -0.14 3.51 6.95
C LEU A 29 -0.90 3.74 8.27
N PHE A 30 -1.17 5.00 8.64
CA PHE A 30 -1.67 5.34 9.98
C PHE A 30 -2.86 6.29 10.02
N ARG A 31 -3.19 7.02 8.94
CA ARG A 31 -4.35 7.93 8.95
C ARG A 31 -5.65 7.16 9.23
N GLY A 32 -6.52 7.81 10.00
CA GLY A 32 -7.75 7.25 10.59
C GLY A 32 -9.00 7.37 9.71
N ASN A 33 -10.17 7.33 10.34
CA ASN A 33 -11.49 7.53 9.72
C ASN A 33 -11.73 6.61 8.51
N ALA A 34 -12.20 7.18 7.39
CA ALA A 34 -12.46 6.42 6.17
C ALA A 34 -11.20 5.69 5.65
N GLU A 35 -10.01 6.27 5.82
CA GLU A 35 -8.76 5.65 5.37
C GLU A 35 -8.43 4.39 6.18
N ALA A 36 -8.69 4.40 7.49
CA ALA A 36 -8.54 3.20 8.32
C ALA A 36 -9.49 2.08 7.88
N ARG A 37 -10.76 2.40 7.59
CA ARG A 37 -11.73 1.41 7.09
C ARG A 37 -11.32 0.84 5.73
N ILE A 38 -10.80 1.67 4.82
CA ILE A 38 -10.29 1.20 3.53
C ILE A 38 -9.08 0.30 3.74
N ARG A 39 -8.11 0.71 4.57
CA ARG A 39 -6.92 -0.09 4.90
C ARG A 39 -7.28 -1.46 5.46
N GLU A 40 -8.20 -1.50 6.42
CA GLU A 40 -8.67 -2.74 7.04
C GLU A 40 -9.29 -3.69 5.99
N ASN A 41 -10.10 -3.16 5.07
CA ASN A 41 -10.69 -3.96 4.00
C ASN A 41 -9.62 -4.51 3.03
N LEU A 42 -8.61 -3.73 2.66
CA LEU A 42 -7.52 -4.18 1.80
C LEU A 42 -6.68 -5.28 2.47
N ILE A 43 -6.46 -5.17 3.78
CA ILE A 43 -5.78 -6.20 4.58
C ILE A 43 -6.62 -7.47 4.65
N LYS A 44 -7.93 -7.35 4.94
CA LYS A 44 -8.87 -8.50 4.99
C LYS A 44 -8.99 -9.23 3.65
N GLN A 45 -8.94 -8.51 2.53
CA GLN A 45 -8.90 -9.10 1.19
C GLN A 45 -7.56 -9.76 0.86
N GLY A 46 -6.54 -9.53 1.69
CA GLY A 46 -5.18 -10.04 1.51
C GLY A 46 -4.42 -9.34 0.40
N TYR A 47 -4.92 -8.29 -0.23
CA TYR A 47 -4.30 -7.71 -1.44
C TYR A 47 -2.94 -7.06 -1.21
N ILE A 48 -2.68 -6.55 -0.01
CA ILE A 48 -1.37 -6.03 0.35
C ILE A 48 -0.46 -7.22 0.66
N LYS A 49 0.53 -7.45 -0.19
CA LYS A 49 1.53 -8.51 -0.02
C LYS A 49 2.68 -8.06 0.87
N GLY A 50 3.08 -6.79 0.73
CA GLY A 50 4.17 -6.23 1.50
C GLY A 50 4.18 -4.72 1.52
N ILE A 51 4.95 -4.18 2.46
CA ILE A 51 5.16 -2.76 2.68
C ILE A 51 6.67 -2.53 2.86
N ILE A 52 7.22 -1.58 2.14
CA ILE A 52 8.63 -1.18 2.25
C ILE A 52 8.66 0.28 2.71
N GLY A 53 9.16 0.55 3.91
CA GLY A 53 9.44 1.90 4.38
C GLY A 53 10.69 2.45 3.71
N LEU A 54 10.65 3.71 3.25
CA LEU A 54 11.77 4.35 2.57
C LEU A 54 12.38 5.46 3.45
N PRO A 55 13.66 5.79 3.25
CA PRO A 55 14.33 6.86 3.99
C PRO A 55 13.67 8.21 3.74
N ALA A 56 13.72 9.09 4.74
CA ALA A 56 13.27 10.47 4.59
C ALA A 56 14.11 11.22 3.55
N ASN A 57 13.54 12.26 2.94
CA ASN A 57 14.22 13.10 1.92
C ASN A 57 14.72 12.32 0.68
N LEU A 58 14.20 11.12 0.42
CA LEU A 58 14.56 10.34 -0.76
C LEU A 58 14.08 10.99 -2.07
N PHE A 59 12.94 11.68 -2.04
CA PHE A 59 12.33 12.30 -3.22
C PHE A 59 12.70 13.78 -3.30
N TYR A 60 13.16 14.21 -4.48
CA TYR A 60 13.45 15.61 -4.73
C TYR A 60 12.20 16.49 -4.55
N GLY A 61 12.37 17.64 -3.90
CA GLY A 61 11.30 18.63 -3.74
C GLY A 61 10.32 18.36 -2.59
N THR A 62 10.51 17.32 -1.78
CA THR A 62 9.72 17.11 -0.56
C THR A 62 10.46 16.29 0.50
N GLY A 63 10.33 16.67 1.78
CA GLY A 63 10.84 15.90 2.91
C GLY A 63 9.86 14.85 3.45
N ILE A 64 8.70 14.68 2.80
CA ILE A 64 7.66 13.75 3.26
C ILE A 64 8.17 12.30 3.15
N PRO A 65 8.18 11.53 4.25
CA PRO A 65 8.50 10.10 4.21
C PRO A 65 7.47 9.31 3.40
N ALA A 66 7.96 8.32 2.65
CA ALA A 66 7.14 7.52 1.74
C ALA A 66 7.38 6.03 1.94
N CYS A 67 6.43 5.23 1.48
CA CYS A 67 6.53 3.77 1.46
C CYS A 67 6.11 3.22 0.11
N ILE A 68 6.56 2.00 -0.20
CA ILE A 68 6.06 1.21 -1.32
C ILE A 68 5.02 0.23 -0.79
N ILE A 69 3.81 0.26 -1.34
CA ILE A 69 2.78 -0.77 -1.12
C ILE A 69 2.86 -1.78 -2.25
N VAL A 70 3.19 -3.02 -1.92
CA VAL A 70 3.24 -4.14 -2.86
C VAL A 70 1.90 -4.86 -2.86
N ILE A 71 1.29 -4.98 -4.04
CA ILE A 71 -0.02 -5.57 -4.27
C ILE A 71 0.14 -6.89 -5.01
N ASP A 72 -0.57 -7.92 -4.56
CA ASP A 72 -0.66 -9.21 -5.25
C ASP A 72 -2.06 -9.80 -5.06
N LYS A 73 -2.86 -9.81 -6.13
CA LYS A 73 -4.23 -10.33 -6.10
C LYS A 73 -4.25 -11.86 -6.25
N GLU A 74 -3.17 -12.44 -6.74
CA GLU A 74 -3.04 -13.89 -6.87
C GLU A 74 -2.97 -14.54 -5.49
N HIS A 75 -3.83 -15.54 -5.28
CA HIS A 75 -3.97 -16.28 -4.01
C HIS A 75 -4.15 -15.39 -2.76
N ALA A 76 -4.66 -14.16 -2.91
CA ALA A 76 -4.74 -13.19 -1.82
C ALA A 76 -5.51 -13.71 -0.60
N GLN A 77 -6.59 -14.48 -0.82
CA GLN A 77 -7.42 -15.04 0.25
C GLN A 77 -6.71 -16.11 1.11
N ALA A 78 -5.65 -16.74 0.60
CA ALA A 78 -4.87 -17.73 1.34
C ALA A 78 -3.70 -17.09 2.12
N ARG A 79 -3.52 -15.77 2.03
CA ARG A 79 -2.37 -15.06 2.60
C ARG A 79 -2.53 -14.87 4.10
N LYS A 80 -1.49 -15.23 4.86
CA LYS A 80 -1.50 -15.19 6.33
C LYS A 80 -0.89 -13.94 6.95
N GLY A 81 -0.27 -13.07 6.14
CA GLY A 81 0.40 -11.88 6.64
C GLY A 81 0.93 -10.95 5.55
N ILE A 82 1.48 -9.83 5.99
CA ILE A 82 2.07 -8.79 5.15
C ILE A 82 3.57 -8.77 5.43
N PHE A 83 4.39 -8.84 4.39
CA PHE A 83 5.84 -8.72 4.54
C PHE A 83 6.23 -7.26 4.76
N MET A 84 6.94 -6.96 5.86
CA MET A 84 7.37 -5.60 6.19
C MET A 84 8.89 -5.49 6.06
N VAL A 85 9.34 -4.43 5.38
CA VAL A 85 10.76 -4.10 5.22
C VAL A 85 10.98 -2.65 5.64
N ASP A 86 12.01 -2.44 6.46
CA ASP A 86 12.54 -1.13 6.76
C ASP A 86 13.83 -0.93 5.93
N ALA A 87 13.81 0.05 5.04
CA ALA A 87 14.96 0.44 4.22
C ALA A 87 15.40 1.88 4.49
N SER A 88 14.95 2.46 5.62
CA SER A 88 15.26 3.84 6.01
C SER A 88 16.68 4.04 6.51
#